data_AF-A0A7W1RN61-F1
#
_entry.id   AF-A0A7W1RN61-F1
#
_cell.length_a   1.000
_cell.length_b   1.000
_cell.length_c   1.000
_cell.angle_alpha   90.00
_cell.angle_beta   90.00
_cell.angle_gamma   90.00
#
_symmetry.space_group_name_H-M   'P 1'
#
loop_
_entity.id
_entity.type
_entity.pdbx_description
1 polymer ?
#
loop_
_entity_poly.entity_id
_entity_poly.type
_entity_poly.pdbx_seq_one_letter_code
_entity_poly.pdbx_strand_id
1 'polypeptide(L)'
;MFGLSILNPWKYGTIGAGILLVLTMAWALRLDSLRGSWEKKYATLDGQAQSVLMATRTATDNPTLAWKNVPAQITELASSNLTLKSSIDTANGKVADMDAETKRLIASGLTLRSQLSAAQIGRQGALDRLKAMSATPGDRQNCPAMLSQAQDALDLAYGSGL
;
A
#
# COMPACT_ATOMS: atom_id res chain seq x y z
N MET A 1 -71.99 -75.76 -4.12
CA MET A 1 -70.96 -75.70 -3.06
C MET A 1 -70.09 -74.47 -3.32
N PHE A 2 -70.37 -73.35 -2.69
CA PHE A 2 -69.45 -72.21 -2.64
C PHE A 2 -69.45 -71.68 -1.21
N GLY A 3 -68.49 -72.17 -0.43
CA GLY A 3 -68.20 -71.65 0.90
C GLY A 3 -67.48 -70.31 0.74
N LEU A 4 -68.23 -69.21 0.79
CA LEU A 4 -67.65 -67.89 1.06
C LEU A 4 -67.28 -67.84 2.54
N SER A 5 -66.00 -68.15 2.83
CA SER A 5 -65.39 -67.86 4.11
C SER A 5 -65.58 -66.37 4.40
N ILE A 6 -66.42 -66.08 5.40
CA ILE A 6 -66.61 -64.75 5.96
C ILE A 6 -65.27 -64.31 6.52
N LEU A 7 -64.57 -63.49 5.73
CA LEU A 7 -63.33 -62.84 6.10
C LEU A 7 -63.60 -61.95 7.32
N ASN A 8 -63.04 -62.34 8.47
CA ASN A 8 -63.31 -61.71 9.76
C ASN A 8 -62.91 -60.21 9.73
N PRO A 9 -63.87 -59.26 9.79
CA PRO A 9 -63.61 -57.83 9.63
C PRO A 9 -62.67 -57.26 10.69
N TRP A 10 -62.57 -57.93 11.84
CA TRP A 10 -61.62 -57.60 12.90
C TRP A 10 -60.16 -57.85 12.51
N LYS A 11 -59.88 -58.86 11.66
CA LYS A 11 -58.52 -59.14 11.19
C LYS A 11 -58.02 -58.08 10.21
N TYR A 12 -58.91 -57.52 9.39
CA TYR A 12 -58.54 -56.45 8.44
C TYR A 12 -58.46 -55.08 9.12
N GLY A 13 -59.28 -54.84 10.14
CA GLY A 13 -59.20 -53.64 10.97
C GLY A 13 -57.88 -53.52 11.74
N THR A 14 -57.37 -54.61 12.30
CA THR A 14 -56.09 -54.61 13.03
C THR A 14 -54.88 -54.48 12.11
N ILE A 15 -54.93 -55.08 10.91
CA ILE A 15 -53.88 -54.92 9.89
C ILE A 15 -53.85 -53.46 9.39
N GLY A 16 -55.01 -52.87 9.10
CA GLY A 16 -55.11 -51.47 8.69
C GLY A 16 -54.61 -50.48 9.76
N ALA A 17 -54.96 -50.71 11.02
CA ALA A 17 -54.47 -49.91 12.15
C ALA A 17 -52.95 -50.03 12.33
N GLY A 18 -52.39 -51.24 12.16
CA GLY A 18 -50.95 -51.47 12.23
C GLY A 18 -50.18 -50.73 11.14
N ILE A 19 -50.67 -50.76 9.89
CA ILE A 19 -50.04 -50.04 8.76
C ILE A 19 -50.06 -48.53 8.99
N LEU A 20 -51.17 -47.99 9.47
CA LEU A 20 -51.30 -46.55 9.73
C LEU A 20 -50.39 -46.08 10.87
N LEU A 21 -50.22 -46.90 11.90
CA LEU A 21 -49.28 -46.63 12.99
C LEU A 21 -47.82 -46.65 12.50
N VAL A 22 -47.44 -47.60 11.64
CA VAL A 22 -46.09 -47.64 11.06
C VAL A 22 -45.83 -46.42 10.16
N LEU A 23 -46.80 -46.01 9.34
CA LEU A 23 -46.66 -44.83 8.48
C LEU A 23 -46.52 -43.53 9.29
N THR A 24 -47.27 -43.38 10.37
CA THR A 24 -47.15 -42.21 11.26
C THR A 24 -45.83 -42.18 12.02
N MET A 25 -45.34 -43.33 12.50
CA MET A 25 -44.00 -43.43 13.10
C MET A 25 -42.88 -43.16 12.08
N ALA A 26 -42.98 -43.70 10.87
CA ALA A 26 -42.02 -43.43 9.79
C ALA A 26 -42.01 -41.94 9.41
N TRP A 27 -43.17 -41.28 9.40
CA TRP A 27 -43.27 -39.85 9.18
C TRP A 27 -42.68 -39.03 10.34
N ALA A 28 -42.91 -39.44 11.59
CA ALA A 28 -42.31 -38.80 12.76
C ALA A 28 -40.78 -38.88 12.75
N LEU A 29 -40.21 -40.05 12.42
CA LEU A 29 -38.76 -40.23 12.27
C LEU A 29 -38.20 -39.37 11.11
N ARG A 30 -38.95 -39.24 10.01
CA ARG A 30 -38.57 -38.35 8.90
C ARG A 30 -38.59 -36.88 9.32
N LEU A 31 -39.60 -36.44 10.05
CA LEU A 31 -39.66 -35.07 10.58
C LEU A 31 -38.52 -34.78 11.55
N ASP A 32 -38.18 -35.74 12.41
CA ASP A 32 -37.09 -35.61 13.36
C ASP A 32 -35.72 -35.53 12.65
N SER A 33 -35.48 -36.40 11.66
CA SER A 33 -34.25 -36.31 10.85
C SER A 33 -34.16 -35.01 10.04
N LEU A 34 -35.27 -34.51 9.48
CA LEU A 34 -35.30 -33.21 8.81
C LEU A 34 -35.01 -32.08 9.80
N ARG A 35 -35.62 -32.12 11.00
CA ARG A 35 -35.37 -31.15 12.06
C ARG A 35 -33.90 -31.12 12.46
N GLY A 36 -33.30 -32.28 12.70
CA GLY A 36 -31.87 -32.38 13.02
C GLY A 36 -30.96 -31.91 11.88
N SER A 37 -31.36 -32.13 10.62
CA SER A 37 -30.64 -31.59 9.46
C SER A 37 -30.71 -30.06 9.40
N TRP A 38 -31.89 -29.49 9.64
CA TRP A 38 -32.07 -28.04 9.69
C TRP A 38 -31.30 -27.41 10.84
N GLU A 39 -31.37 -27.98 12.04
CA GLU A 39 -30.63 -27.52 13.22
C GLU A 39 -29.13 -27.47 12.96
N LYS A 40 -28.56 -28.52 12.36
CA LYS A 40 -27.15 -28.54 11.95
C LYS A 40 -26.82 -27.45 10.93
N LYS A 41 -27.66 -27.26 9.91
CA LYS A 41 -27.45 -26.20 8.90
C LYS A 41 -27.50 -24.81 9.51
N TYR A 42 -28.47 -24.55 10.39
CA TYR A 42 -28.58 -23.30 11.11
C TYR A 42 -27.39 -23.05 12.03
N ALA A 43 -26.94 -24.06 12.79
CA ALA A 43 -25.76 -23.94 13.64
C ALA A 43 -24.49 -23.61 12.83
N THR A 44 -24.30 -24.26 11.67
CA THR A 44 -23.17 -23.95 10.78
C THR A 44 -23.26 -22.53 10.23
N LEU A 45 -24.45 -22.10 9.78
CA LEU A 45 -24.67 -20.75 9.27
C LEU A 45 -24.45 -19.68 10.34
N ASP A 46 -24.93 -19.91 11.56
CA ASP A 46 -24.72 -19.00 12.69
C ASP A 46 -23.23 -18.88 13.04
N GLY A 47 -22.50 -20.00 13.07
CA GLY A 47 -21.05 -20.00 13.29
C GLY A 47 -20.28 -19.25 12.20
N GLN A 48 -20.67 -19.40 10.92
CA GLN A 48 -20.08 -18.64 9.81
C GLN A 48 -20.43 -17.15 9.87
N ALA A 49 -21.66 -16.79 10.26
CA ALA A 49 -22.05 -15.40 10.42
C ALA A 49 -21.28 -14.73 11.57
N GLN A 50 -21.10 -15.42 12.70
CA GLN A 50 -20.31 -14.92 13.81
C GLN A 50 -18.83 -14.71 13.43
N SER A 51 -18.23 -15.62 12.66
CA SER A 51 -16.83 -15.46 12.24
C SER A 51 -16.64 -14.25 11.33
N VAL A 52 -17.53 -14.05 10.35
CA VAL A 52 -17.53 -12.86 9.47
C VAL A 52 -17.75 -11.59 10.30
N LEU A 53 -18.71 -11.60 11.24
CA LEU A 53 -18.98 -10.46 12.10
C LEU A 53 -17.73 -10.05 12.89
N MET A 54 -17.06 -11.01 13.54
CA MET A 54 -15.85 -10.74 14.31
C MET A 54 -14.71 -10.24 13.42
N ALA A 55 -14.51 -10.84 12.25
CA ALA A 55 -13.50 -10.38 11.30
C ALA A 55 -13.76 -8.92 10.86
N THR A 56 -15.01 -8.56 10.57
CA THR A 56 -15.37 -7.18 10.23
C THR A 56 -15.19 -6.24 11.41
N ARG A 57 -15.55 -6.64 12.64
CA ARG A 57 -15.32 -5.84 13.86
C ARG A 57 -13.84 -5.51 14.05
N THR A 58 -12.97 -6.51 13.90
CA THR A 58 -11.52 -6.31 14.00
C THR A 58 -10.98 -5.44 12.88
N ALA A 59 -11.43 -5.65 11.64
CA ALA A 59 -10.97 -4.87 10.48
C ALA A 59 -11.43 -3.40 10.51
N THR A 60 -12.55 -3.12 11.18
CA THR A 60 -13.16 -1.78 11.25
C THR A 60 -13.01 -1.13 12.62
N ASP A 61 -12.32 -1.79 13.56
CA ASP A 61 -12.16 -1.40 14.96
C ASP A 61 -13.50 -1.03 15.66
N ASN A 62 -14.59 -1.70 15.28
CA ASN A 62 -15.93 -1.42 15.81
C ASN A 62 -16.47 -2.64 16.57
N PRO A 63 -16.21 -2.78 17.88
CA PRO A 63 -16.63 -3.95 18.65
C PRO A 63 -18.16 -4.10 18.77
N THR A 64 -18.92 -3.03 18.53
CA THR A 64 -20.38 -3.01 18.67
C THR A 64 -21.13 -3.30 17.37
N LEU A 65 -20.41 -3.64 16.28
CA LEU A 65 -21.03 -3.89 14.98
C LEU A 65 -22.11 -4.98 15.07
N ALA A 66 -23.30 -4.71 14.55
CA ALA A 66 -24.36 -5.71 14.43
C ALA A 66 -24.32 -6.37 13.04
N TRP A 67 -24.73 -7.65 12.94
CA TRP A 67 -24.76 -8.41 11.68
C TRP A 67 -25.44 -7.66 10.53
N LYS A 68 -26.58 -7.00 10.81
CA LYS A 68 -27.32 -6.19 9.83
C LYS A 68 -26.50 -5.06 9.17
N ASN A 69 -25.47 -4.56 9.86
CA ASN A 69 -24.64 -3.45 9.41
C ASN A 69 -23.31 -3.91 8.79
N VAL A 70 -22.98 -5.21 8.87
CA VAL A 70 -21.74 -5.78 8.32
C VAL A 70 -21.58 -5.50 6.82
N PRO A 71 -22.61 -5.66 5.95
CA PRO A 71 -22.46 -5.40 4.53
C PRO A 71 -22.07 -3.95 4.23
N ALA A 72 -22.69 -2.98 4.91
CA ALA A 72 -22.38 -1.56 4.74
C ALA A 72 -20.94 -1.24 5.17
N GLN A 73 -20.51 -1.78 6.31
CA GLN A 73 -19.14 -1.62 6.80
C GLN A 73 -18.10 -2.25 5.86
N ILE A 74 -18.39 -3.42 5.27
CA ILE A 74 -17.49 -4.02 4.28
C ILE A 74 -17.36 -3.14 3.04
N THR A 75 -18.48 -2.56 2.54
CA THR A 75 -18.42 -1.65 1.39
C THR A 75 -17.66 -0.36 1.68
N GLU A 76 -17.82 0.18 2.89
CA GLU A 76 -17.09 1.35 3.34
C GLU A 76 -15.58 1.07 3.44
N LEU A 77 -15.21 -0.07 4.06
CA LEU A 77 -13.82 -0.51 4.14
C LEU A 77 -13.19 -0.73 2.75
N ALA A 78 -13.96 -1.26 1.78
CA ALA A 78 -13.49 -1.39 0.40
C ALA A 78 -13.24 -0.04 -0.25
N SER A 79 -14.13 0.94 -0.07
CA SER A 79 -13.96 2.30 -0.59
C SER A 79 -12.77 3.04 0.04
N SER A 80 -12.55 2.84 1.34
CA SER A 80 -11.41 3.37 2.08
C SER A 80 -10.09 2.80 1.55
N ASN A 81 -10.03 1.48 1.33
CA ASN A 81 -8.86 0.84 0.73
C ASN A 81 -8.53 1.35 -0.67
N LEU A 82 -9.53 1.58 -1.52
CA LEU A 82 -9.33 2.17 -2.85
C LEU A 82 -8.76 3.59 -2.76
N THR A 83 -9.28 4.39 -1.84
CA THR A 83 -8.82 5.77 -1.60
C THR A 83 -7.38 5.78 -1.07
N LEU A 84 -7.06 4.88 -0.13
CA LEU A 84 -5.71 4.72 0.41
C LEU A 84 -4.72 4.32 -0.69
N LYS A 85 -5.09 3.36 -1.54
CA LYS A 85 -4.27 2.92 -2.67
C LYS A 85 -3.97 4.08 -3.63
N SER A 86 -5.00 4.84 -4.01
CA SER A 86 -4.83 6.03 -4.87
C SER A 86 -3.91 7.08 -4.24
N SER A 87 -4.02 7.28 -2.92
CA SER A 87 -3.16 8.21 -2.17
C SER A 87 -1.71 7.74 -2.14
N ILE A 88 -1.47 6.44 -1.96
CA ILE A 88 -0.14 5.83 -2.02
C ILE A 88 0.46 5.98 -3.41
N ASP A 89 -0.31 5.71 -4.47
CA ASP A 89 0.16 5.84 -5.85
C ASP A 89 0.57 7.29 -6.15
N THR A 90 -0.22 8.26 -5.66
CA THR A 90 0.11 9.70 -5.77
C THR A 90 1.38 10.06 -4.99
N ALA A 91 1.53 9.55 -3.77
CA ALA A 91 2.70 9.78 -2.94
C ALA A 91 3.97 9.20 -3.58
N ASN A 92 3.88 8.00 -4.15
CA ASN A 92 4.98 7.36 -4.86
C ASN A 92 5.42 8.19 -6.09
N GLY A 93 4.46 8.76 -6.83
CA GLY A 93 4.75 9.69 -7.92
C GLY A 93 5.57 10.90 -7.44
N LYS A 94 5.14 11.54 -6.35
CA LYS A 94 5.87 12.68 -5.76
C LYS A 94 7.28 12.31 -5.28
N VAL A 95 7.46 11.12 -4.70
CA VAL A 95 8.78 10.62 -4.29
C VAL A 95 9.69 10.42 -5.50
N ALA A 96 9.15 9.90 -6.61
CA ALA A 96 9.92 9.77 -7.85
C ALA A 96 10.32 11.15 -8.43
N ASP A 97 9.42 12.13 -8.38
CA ASP A 97 9.73 13.51 -8.80
C ASP A 97 10.81 14.14 -7.91
N MET A 98 10.72 13.96 -6.59
CA MET A 98 11.73 14.43 -5.64
C MET A 98 13.09 13.75 -5.85
N ASP A 99 13.12 12.46 -6.19
CA ASP A 99 14.36 11.74 -6.51
C ASP A 99 14.99 12.30 -7.80
N ALA A 100 14.18 12.58 -8.83
CA ALA A 100 14.65 13.20 -10.05
C ALA A 100 15.21 14.62 -9.81
N GLU A 101 14.53 15.43 -8.99
CA GLU A 101 15.00 16.75 -8.61
C GLU A 101 16.29 16.68 -7.78
N THR A 102 16.39 15.74 -6.84
CA THR A 102 17.59 15.52 -6.03
C THR A 102 18.79 15.17 -6.92
N LYS A 103 18.61 14.26 -7.89
CA LYS A 103 19.66 13.93 -8.87
C LYS A 103 20.08 15.16 -9.68
N ARG A 104 19.14 15.98 -10.11
CA ARG A 104 19.42 17.23 -10.83
C ARG A 104 20.23 18.20 -9.97
N LEU A 105 19.84 18.40 -8.71
CA LEU A 105 20.55 19.29 -7.78
C LEU A 105 21.96 18.79 -7.48
N ILE A 106 22.15 17.48 -7.31
CA ILE A 106 23.49 16.88 -7.13
C ILE A 106 24.35 17.16 -8.37
N ALA A 107 23.82 16.95 -9.58
CA ALA A 107 24.55 17.23 -10.81
C ALA A 107 24.93 18.72 -10.92
N SER A 108 23.99 19.63 -10.64
CA SER A 108 24.26 21.07 -10.60
C SER A 108 25.31 21.42 -9.54
N GLY A 109 25.24 20.83 -8.35
CA GLY A 109 26.24 21.02 -7.29
C GLY A 109 27.64 20.56 -7.69
N LEU A 110 27.76 19.43 -8.40
CA LEU A 110 29.03 18.96 -8.95
C LEU A 110 29.59 19.94 -9.99
N THR A 111 28.75 20.48 -10.88
CA THR A 111 29.19 21.48 -11.87
C THR A 111 29.62 22.80 -11.23
N LEU A 112 28.90 23.26 -10.21
CA LEU A 112 29.27 24.44 -9.44
C LEU A 112 30.61 24.23 -8.73
N ARG A 113 30.80 23.05 -8.12
CA ARG A 113 32.05 22.71 -7.44
C ARG A 113 33.23 22.66 -8.41
N SER A 114 33.06 22.14 -9.62
CA SER A 114 34.14 22.13 -10.63
C SER A 114 34.49 23.53 -11.09
N GLN A 115 33.48 24.39 -11.36
CA GLN A 115 33.70 25.80 -11.69
C GLN A 115 34.41 26.55 -10.56
N LEU A 116 34.01 26.32 -9.31
CA LEU A 116 34.64 26.94 -8.14
C LEU A 116 36.11 26.51 -8.02
N SER A 117 36.40 25.22 -8.24
CA SER A 117 37.77 24.71 -8.21
C SER A 117 38.64 25.33 -9.32
N ALA A 118 38.10 25.47 -10.54
CA ALA A 118 38.79 26.11 -11.65
C ALA A 118 39.06 27.60 -11.37
N ALA A 119 38.07 28.32 -10.82
CA ALA A 119 38.22 29.70 -10.40
C ALA A 119 39.29 29.86 -9.31
N GLN A 120 39.30 28.96 -8.32
CA GLN A 120 40.28 28.99 -7.24
C GLN A 120 41.70 28.69 -7.73
N ILE A 121 41.87 27.74 -8.66
CA ILE A 121 43.17 27.48 -9.31
C ILE A 121 43.63 28.70 -10.12
N GLY A 122 42.72 29.32 -10.89
CA GLY A 122 43.01 30.52 -11.66
C GLY A 122 43.47 31.68 -10.77
N ARG A 123 42.77 31.91 -9.66
CA ARG A 123 43.13 32.88 -8.62
C ARG A 123 44.51 32.59 -8.02
N GLN A 124 44.78 31.35 -7.63
CA GLN A 124 46.06 30.96 -7.05
C GLN A 124 47.21 31.22 -8.03
N GLY A 125 47.03 30.82 -9.30
CA GLY A 125 48.02 31.04 -10.35
C GLY A 125 48.27 32.52 -10.66
N ALA A 126 47.23 33.36 -10.61
CA ALA A 126 47.37 34.80 -10.76
C ALA A 126 48.16 35.43 -9.60
N LEU A 127 47.88 35.02 -8.36
CA LEU A 127 48.64 35.45 -7.18
C LEU A 127 50.09 34.95 -7.21
N ASP A 128 50.35 33.72 -7.66
CA ASP A 128 51.70 33.18 -7.80
C ASP A 128 52.51 33.95 -8.87
N ARG A 129 51.89 34.34 -9.98
CA ARG A 129 52.51 35.22 -10.99
C ARG A 129 52.86 36.59 -10.41
N LEU A 130 51.94 37.22 -9.67
CA LEU A 130 52.19 38.48 -8.97
C LEU A 130 53.36 38.36 -7.98
N LYS A 131 53.40 37.27 -7.21
CA LYS A 131 54.48 36.98 -6.27
C LYS A 131 55.82 36.80 -6.99
N ALA A 132 55.86 36.06 -8.10
CA ALA A 132 57.07 35.86 -8.89
C ALA A 132 57.59 37.18 -9.51
N MET A 133 56.69 38.02 -10.02
CA MET A 133 57.03 39.36 -10.53
C MET A 133 57.55 40.28 -9.42
N SER A 134 57.01 40.17 -8.20
CA SER A 134 57.48 40.95 -7.05
C SER A 134 58.86 40.50 -6.53
N ALA A 135 59.21 39.22 -6.70
CA ALA A 135 60.49 38.67 -6.26
C ALA A 135 61.66 39.01 -7.19
N THR A 136 61.38 39.41 -8.44
CA THR A 136 62.40 39.73 -9.45
C THR A 136 62.05 41.09 -10.07
N PRO A 137 62.36 42.21 -9.39
CA PRO A 137 62.13 43.53 -9.95
C PRO A 137 63.01 43.72 -11.19
N GLY A 138 62.40 43.85 -12.36
CA GLY A 138 63.10 44.04 -13.62
C GLY A 138 63.77 45.42 -13.72
N ASP A 139 64.64 45.57 -14.72
CA ASP A 139 65.31 46.84 -15.03
C ASP A 139 64.31 47.97 -15.34
N ARG A 140 64.72 49.21 -15.08
CA ARG A 140 63.90 50.44 -15.29
C ARG A 140 63.28 50.56 -16.69
N GLN A 141 63.87 49.95 -17.71
CA GLN A 141 63.35 49.96 -19.09
C GLN A 141 62.16 49.00 -19.29
N ASN A 142 62.02 47.96 -18.46
CA ASN A 142 60.94 46.95 -18.54
C ASN A 142 59.77 47.22 -17.57
N CYS A 143 59.88 48.27 -16.74
CA CYS A 143 58.86 48.68 -15.78
C CYS A 143 57.43 48.79 -16.36
N PRO A 144 57.19 49.39 -17.54
CA PRO A 144 55.83 49.52 -18.09
C PRO A 144 55.21 48.17 -18.44
N ALA A 145 56.01 47.23 -18.97
CA ALA A 145 55.55 45.90 -19.35
C ALA A 145 55.25 45.02 -18.12
N MET A 146 56.05 45.15 -17.06
CA MET A 146 55.75 44.46 -15.79
C MET A 146 54.50 45.01 -15.10
N LEU A 147 54.25 46.32 -15.20
CA LEU A 147 53.04 46.95 -14.67
C LEU A 147 51.77 46.44 -15.39
N SER A 148 51.80 46.33 -16.73
CA SER A 148 50.63 45.80 -17.45
C SER A 148 50.38 44.33 -17.14
N GLN A 149 51.44 43.50 -17.07
CA GLN A 149 51.31 42.08 -16.70
C GLN A 149 50.80 41.88 -15.26
N ALA A 150 51.20 42.76 -14.34
CA ALA A 150 50.68 42.76 -12.97
C ALA A 150 49.20 43.16 -12.94
N GLN A 151 48.78 44.14 -13.74
CA GLN A 151 47.36 44.53 -13.87
C GLN A 151 46.51 43.42 -14.47
N ASP A 152 46.95 42.78 -15.56
CA ASP A 152 46.25 41.66 -16.17
C ASP A 152 46.08 40.48 -15.19
N ALA A 153 47.11 40.19 -14.39
CA ALA A 153 47.03 39.16 -13.35
C ALA A 153 46.07 39.56 -12.22
N LEU A 154 46.04 40.83 -11.84
CA LEU A 154 45.11 41.34 -10.82
C LEU A 154 43.66 41.28 -11.30
N ASP A 155 43.39 41.67 -12.55
CA ASP A 155 42.06 41.62 -13.17
C ASP A 155 41.57 40.18 -13.30
N LEU A 156 42.46 39.23 -13.61
CA LEU A 156 42.13 37.80 -13.63
C LEU A 156 41.78 37.26 -12.23
N ALA A 157 42.46 37.76 -11.19
CA ALA A 157 42.17 37.40 -9.80
C ALA A 157 40.85 38.02 -9.30
N TYR A 158 40.55 39.28 -9.66
CA TYR A 158 39.28 39.95 -9.33
C TYR A 158 38.10 39.33 -10.10
N GLY A 159 38.26 39.08 -11.40
CA GLY A 159 37.25 38.43 -12.24
C GLY A 159 36.92 36.99 -11.83
N SER A 160 37.79 36.34 -11.03
CA SER A 160 37.56 35.01 -10.46
C SER A 160 37.06 35.02 -9.00
N GLY A 161 36.76 36.19 -8.43
CA GLY A 161 36.06 36.35 -7.14
C GLY A 161 36.92 36.88 -5.99
N LEU A 162 37.43 38.11 -6.13
CA LEU A 162 38.03 38.92 -5.06
C LEU A 162 37.11 40.10 -4.73
#